data_AF-A0A3R7DDP6-F1
#
_entry.id   AF-A0A3R7DDP6-F1
#
_cell.length_a   1.000
_cell.length_b   1.000
_cell.length_c   1.000
_cell.angle_alpha   90.00
_cell.angle_beta   90.00
_cell.angle_gamma   90.00
#
_symmetry.space_group_name_H-M   'P 1'
#
loop_
_entity.id
_entity.type
_entity.pdbx_description
1 polymer ?
#
loop_
_entity_poly.entity_id
_entity_poly.type
_entity_poly.pdbx_seq_one_letter_code
_entity_poly.pdbx_strand_id
1 'polypeptide(L)'
;MNLPYEKILEHYRNPVVQEEIVEFCKGRWVGFHCEKEDEHGKKILVRYFGKRKIPIRISKLQDFQKAFSFYAYLKPRTVYATANIYGKLNSEEDVVTLSNIKACMPTWDIDNKLEKWNATLQTIHEIVSMLESNGITKSYFVKFSGRGAHVHIHPYAISGEIRLKHNSLDLAWAIVEYIREKIAQKIVDISVKLGAENLRVDNEIDPQRLFVSPLSIHKEEAKISVCINPNNLDNFNPETDANLDRFKHFKNWKNYVEGEADDLALKAYQYIGGFPGFPKHKRRKHPPLDKQILKWLNRINF
;
A
#
# COMPACT_ATOMS: atom_id res chain seq x y z
N MET A 1 -4.66 9.53 -24.47
CA MET A 1 -4.89 8.61 -25.60
C MET A 1 -5.47 7.31 -25.07
N ASN A 2 -6.54 6.78 -25.68
CA ASN A 2 -7.13 5.53 -25.23
C ASN A 2 -6.23 4.35 -25.67
N LEU A 3 -5.65 3.64 -24.72
CA LEU A 3 -4.74 2.53 -24.99
C LEU A 3 -5.54 1.31 -25.48
N PRO A 4 -5.25 0.72 -26.67
CA PRO A 4 -5.95 -0.47 -27.14
C PRO A 4 -5.87 -1.63 -26.14
N TYR A 5 -6.95 -2.39 -25.98
CA TYR A 5 -6.98 -3.48 -25.00
C TYR A 5 -6.01 -4.61 -25.34
N GLU A 6 -5.72 -4.80 -26.63
CA GLU A 6 -4.75 -5.77 -27.13
C GLU A 6 -3.34 -5.46 -26.60
N LYS A 7 -2.97 -4.17 -26.49
CA LYS A 7 -1.69 -3.73 -25.90
C LYS A 7 -1.63 -3.99 -24.40
N ILE A 8 -2.76 -3.84 -23.70
CA ILE A 8 -2.88 -4.21 -22.27
C ILE A 8 -2.66 -5.72 -22.10
N LEU A 9 -3.28 -6.54 -22.96
CA LEU A 9 -3.11 -7.99 -22.93
C LEU A 9 -1.68 -8.41 -23.27
N GLU A 10 -1.04 -7.81 -24.26
CA GLU A 10 0.35 -8.05 -24.63
C GLU A 10 1.29 -7.81 -23.43
N HIS A 11 1.11 -6.69 -22.73
CA HIS A 11 1.86 -6.37 -21.53
C HIS A 11 1.71 -7.45 -20.44
N TYR A 12 0.47 -7.85 -20.12
CA TYR A 12 0.23 -8.88 -19.10
C TYR A 12 0.57 -10.31 -19.52
N ARG A 13 0.86 -10.56 -20.81
CA ARG A 13 1.42 -11.84 -21.28
C ARG A 13 2.92 -11.96 -21.02
N ASN A 14 3.63 -10.85 -20.76
CA ASN A 14 5.05 -10.88 -20.43
C ASN A 14 5.29 -11.66 -19.12
N PRO A 15 6.09 -12.73 -19.11
CA PRO A 15 6.36 -13.52 -17.91
C PRO A 15 6.94 -12.70 -16.75
N VAL A 16 7.83 -11.74 -17.05
CA VAL A 16 8.43 -10.86 -16.04
C VAL A 16 7.36 -10.01 -15.35
N VAL A 17 6.36 -9.53 -16.11
CA VAL A 17 5.24 -8.76 -15.57
C VAL A 17 4.39 -9.64 -14.64
N GLN A 18 4.07 -10.86 -15.07
CA GLN A 18 3.28 -11.78 -14.24
C GLN A 18 4.01 -12.16 -12.95
N GLU A 19 5.31 -12.41 -13.01
CA GLU A 19 6.13 -12.75 -11.84
C GLU A 19 6.14 -11.61 -10.81
N GLU A 20 6.41 -10.38 -11.22
CA GLU A 20 6.45 -9.23 -10.31
C GLU A 20 5.06 -8.95 -9.69
N ILE A 21 3.98 -9.09 -10.47
CA ILE A 21 2.60 -8.95 -9.96
C ILE A 21 2.28 -10.05 -8.95
N VAL A 22 2.57 -11.30 -9.27
CA VAL A 22 2.34 -12.42 -8.35
C VAL A 22 3.11 -12.22 -7.05
N GLU A 23 4.38 -11.82 -7.12
CA GLU A 23 5.20 -11.56 -5.95
C GLU A 23 4.60 -10.47 -5.07
N PHE A 24 4.20 -9.35 -5.67
CA PHE A 24 3.54 -8.27 -4.94
C PHE A 24 2.19 -8.71 -4.37
N CYS A 25 1.39 -9.50 -5.07
CA CYS A 25 0.06 -9.90 -4.60
C CYS A 25 0.06 -10.99 -3.51
N LYS A 26 1.18 -11.69 -3.26
CA LYS A 26 1.24 -12.79 -2.28
C LYS A 26 0.73 -12.37 -0.91
N GLY A 27 -0.26 -13.12 -0.41
CA GLY A 27 -0.88 -12.91 0.90
C GLY A 27 -1.75 -11.64 1.01
N ARG A 28 -1.90 -10.86 -0.07
CA ARG A 28 -2.69 -9.64 -0.10
C ARG A 28 -4.05 -9.88 -0.75
N TRP A 29 -5.00 -9.01 -0.41
CA TRP A 29 -6.29 -8.97 -1.09
C TRP A 29 -6.15 -8.16 -2.38
N VAL A 30 -6.49 -8.79 -3.50
CA VAL A 30 -6.26 -8.24 -4.85
C VAL A 30 -7.52 -7.57 -5.40
N GLY A 31 -7.33 -6.51 -6.18
CA GLY A 31 -8.38 -5.88 -6.97
C GLY A 31 -7.98 -5.73 -8.42
N PHE A 32 -8.94 -5.82 -9.34
CA PHE A 32 -8.76 -5.43 -10.73
C PHE A 32 -9.66 -4.26 -11.07
N HIS A 33 -9.07 -3.18 -11.56
CA HIS A 33 -9.80 -2.09 -12.18
C HIS A 33 -9.91 -2.39 -13.68
N CYS A 34 -11.13 -2.38 -14.17
CA CYS A 34 -11.53 -2.82 -15.51
C CYS A 34 -11.84 -1.63 -16.43
N GLU A 35 -11.73 -1.83 -17.75
CA GLU A 35 -12.14 -0.81 -18.74
C GLU A 35 -13.65 -0.71 -18.89
N LYS A 36 -14.40 -1.78 -18.59
CA LYS A 36 -15.85 -1.69 -18.58
C LYS A 36 -16.33 -0.80 -17.44
N GLU A 37 -17.34 -0.01 -17.76
CA GLU A 37 -18.05 0.85 -16.83
C GLU A 37 -19.32 0.16 -16.32
N ASP A 38 -19.75 0.56 -15.13
CA ASP A 38 -21.05 0.21 -14.55
C ASP A 38 -22.17 1.07 -15.16
N GLU A 39 -23.39 0.87 -14.66
CA GLU A 39 -24.59 1.59 -15.10
C GLU A 39 -24.54 3.11 -14.85
N HIS A 40 -23.58 3.57 -14.04
CA HIS A 40 -23.37 4.98 -13.73
C HIS A 40 -22.16 5.58 -14.47
N GLY A 41 -21.58 4.86 -15.45
CA GLY A 41 -20.42 5.31 -16.21
C GLY A 41 -19.10 5.27 -15.41
N LYS A 42 -19.07 4.57 -14.27
CA LYS A 42 -17.85 4.41 -13.47
C LYS A 42 -17.16 3.11 -13.82
N LYS A 43 -15.86 3.17 -14.07
CA LYS A 43 -15.05 1.96 -14.31
C LYS A 43 -15.16 0.96 -13.16
N ILE A 44 -15.37 -0.30 -13.51
CA ILE A 44 -15.64 -1.39 -12.56
C ILE A 44 -14.36 -1.77 -11.81
N LEU A 45 -14.45 -1.90 -10.49
CA LEU A 45 -13.42 -2.48 -9.63
C LEU A 45 -13.92 -3.81 -9.05
N VAL A 46 -13.32 -4.91 -9.46
CA VAL A 46 -13.61 -6.23 -8.89
C VAL A 46 -12.58 -6.60 -7.84
N ARG A 47 -13.06 -7.08 -6.68
CA ARG A 47 -12.21 -7.53 -5.57
C ARG A 47 -12.59 -8.92 -5.04
N TYR A 48 -13.66 -9.51 -5.57
CA TYR A 48 -14.22 -10.77 -5.09
C TYR A 48 -14.73 -11.66 -6.21
N PHE A 49 -14.53 -12.97 -6.09
CA PHE A 49 -15.06 -13.99 -6.98
C PHE A 49 -16.50 -14.36 -6.65
N GLY A 50 -17.34 -14.30 -7.70
CA GLY A 50 -18.69 -14.86 -7.71
C GLY A 50 -19.64 -14.30 -6.65
N LYS A 51 -20.83 -14.91 -6.54
CA LYS A 51 -21.87 -14.49 -5.58
C LYS A 51 -21.49 -14.73 -4.11
N ARG A 52 -20.61 -15.71 -3.85
CA ARG A 52 -20.09 -16.01 -2.51
C ARG A 52 -19.04 -15.00 -2.03
N LYS A 53 -18.69 -14.02 -2.88
CA LYS A 53 -17.76 -12.93 -2.61
C LYS A 53 -16.47 -13.37 -1.93
N ILE A 54 -15.81 -14.35 -2.54
CA ILE A 54 -14.52 -14.85 -2.06
C ILE A 54 -13.43 -13.83 -2.45
N PRO A 55 -12.61 -13.29 -1.52
CA PRO A 55 -11.57 -12.32 -1.86
C PRO A 55 -10.64 -12.84 -2.97
N ILE A 56 -10.33 -11.99 -3.94
CA ILE A 56 -9.36 -12.37 -4.97
C ILE A 56 -7.98 -12.46 -4.32
N ARG A 57 -7.34 -13.63 -4.47
CA ARG A 57 -5.99 -13.93 -4.00
C ARG A 57 -5.15 -14.42 -5.17
N ILE A 58 -3.94 -13.90 -5.27
CA ILE A 58 -2.95 -14.31 -6.27
C ILE A 58 -1.66 -14.65 -5.54
N SER A 59 -1.31 -15.94 -5.52
CA SER A 59 -0.12 -16.46 -4.82
C SER A 59 0.88 -17.15 -5.76
N LYS A 60 0.43 -17.51 -6.96
CA LYS A 60 1.20 -18.17 -8.02
C LYS A 60 0.67 -17.74 -9.40
N LEU A 61 1.46 -18.01 -10.45
CA LEU A 61 1.12 -17.65 -11.83
C LEU A 61 -0.27 -18.18 -12.27
N GLN A 62 -0.63 -19.41 -11.89
CA GLN A 62 -1.92 -19.98 -12.25
C GLN A 62 -3.10 -19.22 -11.61
N ASP A 63 -2.92 -18.66 -10.42
CA ASP A 63 -3.95 -17.86 -9.77
C ASP A 63 -4.18 -16.55 -10.55
N PHE A 64 -3.09 -15.89 -10.97
CA PHE A 64 -3.14 -14.68 -11.79
C PHE A 64 -3.85 -14.94 -13.11
N GLN A 65 -3.41 -15.96 -13.85
CA GLN A 65 -4.00 -16.33 -15.14
C GLN A 65 -5.49 -16.67 -15.01
N LYS A 66 -5.84 -17.49 -14.01
CA LYS A 66 -7.25 -17.83 -13.73
C LYS A 66 -8.09 -16.60 -13.43
N ALA A 67 -7.61 -15.72 -12.55
CA ALA A 67 -8.33 -14.50 -12.17
C ALA A 67 -8.51 -13.55 -13.36
N PHE A 68 -7.43 -13.32 -14.11
CA PHE A 68 -7.41 -12.42 -15.25
C PHE A 68 -8.33 -12.93 -16.38
N SER A 69 -8.29 -14.24 -16.68
CA SER A 69 -9.20 -14.88 -17.64
C SER A 69 -10.66 -14.87 -17.16
N PHE A 70 -10.91 -15.13 -15.89
CA PHE A 70 -12.26 -15.11 -15.32
C PHE A 70 -12.95 -13.76 -15.51
N TYR A 71 -12.21 -12.66 -15.34
CA TYR A 71 -12.72 -11.30 -15.52
C TYR A 71 -12.49 -10.71 -16.92
N ALA A 72 -12.02 -11.49 -17.90
CA ALA A 72 -11.69 -10.98 -19.24
C ALA A 72 -12.86 -10.24 -19.91
N TYR A 73 -14.10 -10.66 -19.65
CA TYR A 73 -15.31 -9.99 -20.14
C TYR A 73 -15.50 -8.56 -19.63
N LEU A 74 -14.85 -8.20 -18.51
CA LEU A 74 -14.80 -6.84 -17.95
C LEU A 74 -13.61 -6.04 -18.47
N LYS A 75 -12.67 -6.67 -19.19
CA LYS A 75 -11.41 -6.08 -19.65
C LYS A 75 -10.54 -5.52 -18.50
N PRO A 76 -9.95 -6.37 -17.64
CA PRO A 76 -9.07 -5.93 -16.56
C PRO A 76 -7.89 -5.10 -17.10
N ARG A 77 -7.67 -3.91 -16.52
CA ARG A 77 -6.62 -2.96 -16.91
C ARG A 77 -5.53 -2.84 -15.86
N THR A 78 -5.90 -2.63 -14.60
CA THR A 78 -4.94 -2.39 -13.51
C THR A 78 -5.11 -3.42 -12.42
N VAL A 79 -4.00 -3.99 -11.97
CA VAL A 79 -3.92 -4.89 -10.82
C VAL A 79 -3.53 -4.09 -9.59
N TYR A 80 -4.32 -4.21 -8.54
CA TYR A 80 -4.08 -3.64 -7.23
C TYR A 80 -3.90 -4.73 -6.20
N ALA A 81 -3.15 -4.44 -5.14
CA ALA A 81 -3.14 -5.24 -3.92
C ALA A 81 -3.18 -4.35 -2.69
N THR A 82 -3.70 -4.89 -1.59
CA THR A 82 -3.79 -4.15 -0.33
C THR A 82 -2.42 -3.84 0.29
N ALA A 83 -2.33 -2.79 1.11
CA ALA A 83 -1.16 -2.59 1.96
C ALA A 83 -0.97 -3.74 2.97
N ASN A 84 -2.10 -4.35 3.38
CA ASN A 84 -2.16 -5.44 4.35
C ASN A 84 -1.86 -6.80 3.72
N ILE A 85 -1.07 -7.60 4.44
CA ILE A 85 -0.91 -9.03 4.25
C ILE A 85 -1.77 -9.75 5.29
N TYR A 86 -2.60 -10.67 4.82
CA TYR A 86 -3.60 -11.36 5.63
C TYR A 86 -3.19 -12.80 5.94
N GLY A 87 -3.71 -13.33 7.05
CA GLY A 87 -3.55 -14.73 7.41
C GLY A 87 -4.46 -15.66 6.61
N LYS A 88 -5.71 -15.24 6.42
CA LYS A 88 -6.76 -15.93 5.66
C LYS A 88 -7.39 -14.96 4.66
N LEU A 89 -7.87 -15.47 3.54
CA LEU A 89 -8.53 -14.72 2.45
C LEU A 89 -9.60 -15.60 1.78
N ASN A 90 -10.50 -16.16 2.58
CA ASN A 90 -11.53 -17.11 2.12
C ASN A 90 -12.93 -16.48 2.08
N SER A 91 -13.13 -15.35 2.77
CA SER A 91 -14.43 -14.71 2.98
C SER A 91 -14.31 -13.18 3.09
N GLU A 92 -15.42 -12.46 3.00
CA GLU A 92 -15.45 -11.00 3.19
C GLU A 92 -15.01 -10.61 4.61
N GLU A 93 -15.33 -11.44 5.61
CA GLU A 93 -14.98 -11.21 7.00
C GLU A 93 -13.47 -11.19 7.21
N ASP A 94 -12.72 -11.98 6.44
CA ASP A 94 -11.27 -12.07 6.56
C ASP A 94 -10.57 -10.73 6.26
N VAL A 95 -11.11 -9.92 5.33
CA VAL A 95 -10.45 -8.67 4.90
C VAL A 95 -10.78 -7.47 5.79
N VAL A 96 -11.80 -7.59 6.64
CA VAL A 96 -12.19 -6.57 7.64
C VAL A 96 -11.74 -6.92 9.06
N THR A 97 -11.34 -8.18 9.31
CA THR A 97 -10.87 -8.64 10.61
C THR A 97 -9.44 -8.18 10.89
N LEU A 98 -9.25 -7.21 11.78
CA LEU A 98 -7.93 -6.63 12.07
C LEU A 98 -6.92 -7.63 12.63
N SER A 99 -7.37 -8.60 13.43
CA SER A 99 -6.49 -9.66 13.96
C SER A 99 -6.02 -10.63 12.88
N ASN A 100 -6.63 -10.61 11.68
CA ASN A 100 -6.19 -11.38 10.52
C ASN A 100 -5.08 -10.66 9.74
N ILE A 101 -4.81 -9.37 9.99
CA ILE A 101 -3.70 -8.64 9.38
C ILE A 101 -2.41 -9.10 10.04
N LYS A 102 -1.55 -9.77 9.27
CA LYS A 102 -0.26 -10.31 9.73
C LYS A 102 0.88 -9.29 9.61
N ALA A 103 0.81 -8.43 8.62
CA ALA A 103 1.77 -7.36 8.35
C ALA A 103 1.07 -6.28 7.51
N CYS A 104 1.56 -5.04 7.59
CA CYS A 104 1.07 -3.92 6.80
C CYS A 104 2.26 -3.17 6.22
N MET A 105 2.14 -2.67 4.99
CA MET A 105 3.19 -1.95 4.27
C MET A 105 3.12 -0.45 4.57
N PRO A 106 4.02 0.13 5.40
CA PRO A 106 4.11 1.58 5.55
C PRO A 106 4.37 2.21 4.18
N THR A 107 3.58 3.23 3.83
CA THR A 107 3.61 3.84 2.50
C THR A 107 3.40 5.35 2.60
N TRP A 108 4.30 6.11 2.02
CA TRP A 108 4.12 7.54 1.73
C TRP A 108 3.67 7.69 0.28
N ASP A 109 2.49 8.27 0.06
CA ASP A 109 2.02 8.64 -1.27
C ASP A 109 2.44 10.07 -1.59
N ILE A 110 3.34 10.22 -2.56
CA ILE A 110 3.84 11.51 -3.02
C ILE A 110 3.10 11.88 -4.28
N ASP A 111 2.13 12.76 -4.10
CA ASP A 111 1.26 13.24 -5.16
C ASP A 111 1.75 14.59 -5.66
N ASN A 112 1.79 14.72 -6.99
CA ASN A 112 2.17 15.94 -7.67
C ASN A 112 1.70 15.90 -9.14
N LYS A 113 1.92 16.99 -9.85
CA LYS A 113 1.88 17.04 -11.32
C LYS A 113 3.12 16.35 -11.90
N LEU A 114 2.95 15.55 -12.96
CA LEU A 114 4.04 14.79 -13.57
C LEU A 114 5.14 15.70 -14.14
N GLU A 115 4.75 16.87 -14.65
CA GLU A 115 5.67 17.90 -15.17
C GLU A 115 6.58 18.48 -14.08
N LYS A 116 6.22 18.27 -12.80
CA LYS A 116 6.98 18.70 -11.62
C LYS A 116 7.73 17.54 -10.97
N TRP A 117 8.08 16.50 -11.75
CA TRP A 117 8.78 15.29 -11.27
C TRP A 117 10.02 15.56 -10.41
N ASN A 118 10.80 16.60 -10.71
CA ASN A 118 11.96 16.98 -9.90
C ASN A 118 11.60 17.27 -8.43
N ALA A 119 10.43 17.87 -8.17
CA ALA A 119 9.96 18.10 -6.81
C ALA A 119 9.55 16.79 -6.12
N THR A 120 8.97 15.86 -6.87
CA THR A 120 8.68 14.49 -6.40
C THR A 120 9.98 13.76 -6.05
N LEU A 121 11.01 13.83 -6.91
CA LEU A 121 12.33 13.25 -6.64
C LEU A 121 13.00 13.80 -5.38
N GLN A 122 13.02 15.13 -5.20
CA GLN A 122 13.57 15.73 -3.97
C GLN A 122 12.81 15.29 -2.73
N THR A 123 11.49 15.13 -2.83
CA THR A 123 10.67 14.62 -1.73
C THR A 123 10.97 13.15 -1.41
N ILE A 124 11.20 12.32 -2.43
CA ILE A 124 11.65 10.94 -2.24
C ILE A 124 12.98 10.93 -1.48
N HIS A 125 13.95 11.77 -1.87
CA HIS A 125 15.24 11.87 -1.19
C HIS A 125 15.09 12.25 0.29
N GLU A 126 14.19 13.18 0.63
CA GLU A 126 13.94 13.53 2.03
C GLU A 126 13.35 12.37 2.84
N ILE A 127 12.41 11.61 2.27
CA ILE A 127 11.87 10.43 2.94
C ILE A 127 12.96 9.37 3.10
N VAL A 128 13.72 9.07 2.06
CA VAL A 128 14.81 8.07 2.09
C VAL A 128 15.86 8.45 3.13
N SER A 129 16.30 9.71 3.14
CA SER A 129 17.25 10.21 4.14
C SER A 129 16.72 10.05 5.58
N MET A 130 15.42 10.30 5.78
CA MET A 130 14.78 10.05 7.07
C MET A 130 14.69 8.56 7.44
N LEU A 131 14.46 7.66 6.48
CA LEU A 131 14.48 6.21 6.72
C LEU A 131 15.89 5.73 7.09
N GLU A 132 16.90 6.11 6.32
CA GLU A 132 18.29 5.71 6.53
C GLU A 132 18.84 6.24 7.86
N SER A 133 18.53 7.50 8.22
CA SER A 133 18.91 8.06 9.52
C SER A 133 18.21 7.40 10.72
N ASN A 134 17.12 6.64 10.49
CA ASN A 134 16.50 5.78 11.50
C ASN A 134 16.86 4.29 11.29
N GLY A 135 17.93 3.99 10.55
CA GLY A 135 18.53 2.66 10.43
C GLY A 135 17.95 1.78 9.31
N ILE A 136 17.00 2.27 8.52
CA ILE A 136 16.35 1.49 7.46
C ILE A 136 17.05 1.76 6.13
N THR A 137 17.92 0.83 5.72
CA THR A 137 18.79 0.98 4.54
C THR A 137 18.51 -0.06 3.45
N LYS A 138 17.90 -1.19 3.79
CA LYS A 138 17.69 -2.31 2.85
C LYS A 138 16.23 -2.64 2.59
N SER A 139 15.34 -2.32 3.53
CA SER A 139 13.95 -2.77 3.50
C SER A 139 12.95 -1.74 3.00
N TYR A 140 13.40 -0.76 2.20
CA TYR A 140 12.49 0.19 1.54
C TYR A 140 12.63 0.11 0.01
N PHE A 141 11.59 0.55 -0.68
CA PHE A 141 11.63 0.68 -2.13
C PHE A 141 10.79 1.86 -2.60
N VAL A 142 11.16 2.42 -3.75
CA VAL A 142 10.44 3.53 -4.38
C VAL A 142 9.71 2.99 -5.60
N LYS A 143 8.47 3.41 -5.81
CA LYS A 143 7.64 2.97 -6.93
C LYS A 143 6.95 4.15 -7.58
N PHE A 144 7.19 4.34 -8.87
CA PHE A 144 6.39 5.25 -9.68
C PHE A 144 4.96 4.70 -9.81
N SER A 145 3.94 5.47 -9.45
CA SER A 145 2.53 5.02 -9.40
C SER A 145 1.76 5.32 -10.68
N GLY A 146 2.35 6.08 -11.61
CA GLY A 146 1.77 6.47 -12.89
C GLY A 146 1.71 7.99 -13.09
N ARG A 147 1.54 8.75 -12.01
CA ARG A 147 1.61 10.23 -11.99
C ARG A 147 2.49 10.76 -10.85
N GLY A 148 2.47 10.08 -9.70
CA GLY A 148 3.31 10.36 -8.56
C GLY A 148 4.26 9.21 -8.24
N ALA A 149 4.71 9.16 -6.99
CA ALA A 149 5.57 8.10 -6.50
C ALA A 149 5.17 7.67 -5.10
N HIS A 150 5.39 6.41 -4.80
CA HIS A 150 5.23 5.89 -3.45
C HIS A 150 6.59 5.46 -2.92
N VAL A 151 6.86 5.79 -1.66
CA VAL A 151 7.95 5.17 -0.90
C VAL A 151 7.33 4.17 0.06
N HIS A 152 7.84 2.94 0.05
CA HIS A 152 7.30 1.83 0.80
C HIS A 152 8.38 1.23 1.70
N ILE A 153 8.01 0.82 2.91
CA ILE A 153 8.81 -0.12 3.71
C ILE A 153 8.23 -1.52 3.50
N HIS A 154 9.09 -2.52 3.30
CA HIS A 154 8.67 -3.90 3.19
C HIS A 154 7.93 -4.34 4.47
N PRO A 155 6.73 -4.97 4.40
CA PRO A 155 5.92 -5.27 5.60
C PRO A 155 6.61 -6.13 6.66
N TYR A 156 7.53 -7.00 6.23
CA TYR A 156 8.28 -7.90 7.09
C TYR A 156 9.63 -7.32 7.55
N ALA A 157 9.92 -6.05 7.25
CA ALA A 157 11.01 -5.33 7.89
C ALA A 157 10.76 -5.13 9.40
N ILE A 158 9.49 -5.07 9.80
CA ILE A 158 9.07 -5.13 11.19
C ILE A 158 9.01 -6.60 11.60
N SER A 159 9.72 -6.96 12.66
CA SER A 159 9.86 -8.33 13.12
C SER A 159 8.54 -8.98 13.52
N GLY A 160 8.50 -10.31 13.45
CA GLY A 160 7.39 -11.10 13.97
C GLY A 160 7.07 -10.79 15.43
N GLU A 161 8.08 -10.54 16.26
CA GLU A 161 7.89 -10.21 17.68
C GLU A 161 7.09 -8.91 17.86
N ILE A 162 7.48 -7.84 17.16
CA ILE A 162 6.79 -6.54 17.26
C ILE A 162 5.39 -6.61 16.65
N ARG A 163 5.22 -7.28 15.51
CA ARG A 163 3.90 -7.47 14.86
C ARG A 163 2.93 -8.34 15.66
N LEU A 164 3.42 -9.18 16.58
CA LEU A 164 2.58 -9.94 17.51
C LEU A 164 2.14 -9.11 18.72
N LYS A 165 2.99 -8.18 19.17
CA LYS A 165 2.71 -7.30 20.31
C LYS A 165 1.82 -6.11 19.95
N HIS A 166 1.93 -5.61 18.72
CA HIS A 166 1.22 -4.44 18.23
C HIS A 166 0.49 -4.74 16.92
N ASN A 167 -0.68 -4.14 16.71
CA ASN A 167 -1.40 -4.28 15.45
C ASN A 167 -0.55 -3.73 14.29
N SER A 168 -0.37 -4.52 13.23
CA SER A 168 0.50 -4.12 12.11
C SER A 168 0.02 -2.87 11.36
N LEU A 169 -1.29 -2.63 11.29
CA LEU A 169 -1.86 -1.43 10.68
C LEU A 169 -1.52 -0.19 11.52
N ASP A 170 -1.62 -0.31 12.85
CA ASP A 170 -1.25 0.77 13.77
C ASP A 170 0.22 1.16 13.62
N LEU A 171 1.11 0.18 13.54
CA LEU A 171 2.55 0.42 13.33
C LEU A 171 2.81 1.11 11.99
N ALA A 172 2.20 0.61 10.91
CA ALA A 172 2.37 1.21 9.59
C ALA A 172 1.85 2.65 9.54
N TRP A 173 0.67 2.91 10.13
CA TRP A 173 0.13 4.26 10.26
C TRP A 173 1.10 5.17 11.02
N ALA A 174 1.54 4.75 12.20
CA ALA A 174 2.41 5.55 13.05
C ALA A 174 3.73 5.92 12.37
N ILE A 175 4.38 4.96 11.70
CA ILE A 175 5.63 5.19 10.97
C ILE A 175 5.44 6.26 9.89
N VAL A 176 4.37 6.15 9.10
CA VAL A 176 4.10 7.08 7.99
C VAL A 176 3.83 8.49 8.51
N GLU A 177 2.97 8.63 9.52
CA GLU A 177 2.70 9.90 10.20
C GLU A 177 3.97 10.53 10.78
N TYR A 178 4.76 9.74 11.51
CA TYR A 178 5.96 10.21 12.18
C TYR A 178 6.93 10.83 11.18
N ILE A 179 7.24 10.14 10.08
CA ILE A 179 8.14 10.66 9.06
C ILE A 179 7.52 11.86 8.37
N ARG A 180 6.22 11.82 8.04
CA ARG A 180 5.53 12.96 7.39
C ARG A 180 5.62 14.23 8.24
N GLU A 181 5.39 14.15 9.54
CA GLU A 181 5.54 15.30 10.45
C GLU A 181 6.98 15.84 10.48
N LYS A 182 8.00 14.97 10.41
CA LYS A 182 9.41 15.41 10.42
C LYS A 182 9.85 16.08 9.13
N ILE A 183 9.25 15.74 7.99
CA ILE A 183 9.62 16.31 6.68
C ILE A 183 8.69 17.42 6.20
N ALA A 184 7.60 17.72 6.94
CA ALA A 184 6.56 18.65 6.50
C ALA A 184 7.11 20.01 6.05
N GLN A 185 8.01 20.62 6.85
CA GLN A 185 8.61 21.91 6.49
C GLN A 185 9.46 21.82 5.22
N LYS A 186 10.24 20.74 5.06
CA LYS A 186 11.08 20.54 3.88
C LYS A 186 10.23 20.39 2.61
N ILE A 187 9.09 19.71 2.69
CA ILE A 187 8.16 19.58 1.56
C ILE A 187 7.65 20.96 1.13
N VAL A 188 7.28 21.82 2.10
CA VAL A 188 6.86 23.20 1.80
C VAL A 188 7.98 23.97 1.09
N ASP A 189 9.21 23.87 1.59
CA ASP A 189 10.37 24.54 1.01
C ASP A 189 10.65 24.04 -0.43
N ILE A 190 10.55 22.73 -0.68
CA ILE A 190 10.67 22.12 -2.02
C ILE A 190 9.56 22.63 -2.95
N SER A 191 8.32 22.65 -2.46
CA SER A 191 7.15 23.11 -3.21
C SER A 191 7.33 24.56 -3.69
N VAL A 192 7.73 25.46 -2.78
CA VAL A 192 7.98 26.88 -3.10
C VAL A 192 9.14 27.03 -4.08
N LYS A 193 10.28 26.38 -3.79
CA LYS A 193 11.50 26.50 -4.60
C LYS A 193 11.32 26.04 -6.04
N LEU A 194 10.49 25.02 -6.27
CA LEU A 194 10.30 24.40 -7.59
C LEU A 194 8.95 24.77 -8.25
N GLY A 195 8.16 25.63 -7.60
CA GLY A 195 6.82 25.99 -8.04
C GLY A 195 5.93 24.76 -8.24
N ALA A 196 5.90 23.87 -7.25
CA ALA A 196 5.13 22.64 -7.23
C ALA A 196 4.01 22.72 -6.19
N GLU A 197 3.05 23.60 -6.41
CA GLU A 197 1.95 23.93 -5.49
C GLU A 197 1.07 22.72 -5.10
N ASN A 198 1.01 21.71 -5.97
CA ASN A 198 0.23 20.49 -5.75
C ASN A 198 1.02 19.38 -5.03
N LEU A 199 2.30 19.62 -4.70
CA LEU A 199 3.15 18.63 -4.04
C LEU A 199 2.60 18.34 -2.65
N ARG A 200 2.26 17.08 -2.41
CA ARG A 200 1.82 16.59 -1.10
C ARG A 200 2.40 15.22 -0.81
N VAL A 201 2.54 14.93 0.48
CA VAL A 201 2.90 13.59 0.95
C VAL A 201 1.81 13.15 1.91
N ASP A 202 1.01 12.18 1.48
CA ASP A 202 -0.17 11.74 2.23
C ASP A 202 0.09 10.40 2.92
N ASN A 203 -0.52 10.24 4.09
CA ASN A 203 -0.64 8.93 4.73
C ASN A 203 -1.97 8.31 4.32
N GLU A 204 -1.89 7.33 3.43
CA GLU A 204 -3.07 6.65 2.93
C GLU A 204 -3.30 5.29 3.58
N ILE A 205 -2.60 4.99 4.69
CA ILE A 205 -2.79 3.73 5.40
C ILE A 205 -4.25 3.64 5.86
N ASP A 206 -4.96 2.66 5.32
CA ASP A 206 -6.35 2.33 5.61
C ASP A 206 -6.49 0.79 5.56
N PRO A 207 -7.39 0.18 6.35
CA PRO A 207 -7.55 -1.27 6.40
C PRO A 207 -7.78 -1.96 5.05
N GLN A 208 -8.33 -1.24 4.08
CA GLN A 208 -8.66 -1.74 2.76
C GLN A 208 -7.91 -1.01 1.63
N ARG A 209 -6.93 -0.15 1.95
CA ARG A 209 -6.18 0.65 0.97
C ARG A 209 -5.55 -0.23 -0.09
N LEU A 210 -5.78 0.13 -1.35
CA LEU A 210 -5.23 -0.53 -2.53
C LEU A 210 -4.08 0.27 -3.11
N PHE A 211 -2.99 -0.41 -3.45
CA PHE A 211 -1.88 0.15 -4.19
C PHE A 211 -1.71 -0.59 -5.53
N VAL A 212 -1.40 0.16 -6.58
CA VAL A 212 -1.10 -0.41 -7.90
C VAL A 212 0.07 -1.39 -7.77
N SER A 213 -0.07 -2.59 -8.30
CA SER A 213 1.02 -3.58 -8.30
C SER A 213 2.19 -3.09 -9.15
N PRO A 214 3.45 -3.36 -8.76
CA PRO A 214 4.58 -3.24 -9.67
C PRO A 214 4.29 -3.94 -10.99
N LEU A 215 4.72 -3.30 -12.07
CA LEU A 215 4.47 -3.65 -13.46
C LEU A 215 2.99 -3.70 -13.87
N SER A 216 2.04 -3.21 -13.08
CA SER A 216 0.68 -3.00 -13.54
C SER A 216 0.55 -1.69 -14.34
N ILE A 217 -0.34 -1.67 -15.32
CA ILE A 217 -0.69 -0.46 -16.08
C ILE A 217 -1.59 0.44 -15.22
N HIS A 218 -1.34 1.75 -15.23
CA HIS A 218 -2.14 2.75 -14.51
C HIS A 218 -3.59 2.81 -15.04
N LYS A 219 -4.57 3.10 -14.18
CA LYS A 219 -6.03 3.02 -14.48
C LYS A 219 -6.52 3.92 -15.61
N GLU A 220 -5.83 5.03 -15.86
CA GLU A 220 -6.20 6.07 -16.82
C GLU A 220 -5.07 6.36 -17.81
N GLU A 221 -3.82 6.17 -17.40
CA GLU A 221 -2.64 6.56 -18.18
C GLU A 221 -2.05 5.36 -18.90
N ALA A 222 -1.46 5.58 -20.06
CA ALA A 222 -0.67 4.57 -20.78
C ALA A 222 0.75 4.45 -20.18
N LYS A 223 0.82 4.31 -18.86
CA LYS A 223 2.06 4.20 -18.07
C LYS A 223 2.02 2.95 -17.21
N ILE A 224 3.19 2.36 -17.01
CA ILE A 224 3.41 1.20 -16.13
C ILE A 224 3.91 1.69 -14.78
N SER A 225 3.39 1.12 -13.69
CA SER A 225 3.94 1.33 -12.36
C SER A 225 5.26 0.57 -12.21
N VAL A 226 6.37 1.28 -12.01
CA VAL A 226 7.71 0.67 -11.95
C VAL A 226 8.37 0.97 -10.61
N CYS A 227 8.98 -0.05 -9.99
CA CYS A 227 9.92 0.16 -8.90
C CYS A 227 11.21 0.78 -9.43
N ILE A 228 11.67 1.84 -8.78
CA ILE A 228 12.87 2.60 -9.12
C ILE A 228 14.00 2.12 -8.21
N ASN A 229 15.21 1.99 -8.76
CA ASN A 229 16.40 1.66 -7.96
C ASN A 229 16.73 2.86 -7.04
N PRO A 230 16.71 2.71 -5.70
CA PRO A 230 17.03 3.79 -4.78
C PRO A 230 18.41 4.42 -5.02
N ASN A 231 19.40 3.62 -5.45
CA ASN A 231 20.76 4.09 -5.73
C ASN A 231 20.90 4.82 -7.07
N ASN A 232 19.81 4.94 -7.84
CA ASN A 232 19.81 5.54 -9.17
C ASN A 232 18.53 6.35 -9.43
N LEU A 233 17.98 6.99 -8.39
CA LEU A 233 16.73 7.76 -8.45
C LEU A 233 16.81 8.92 -9.45
N ASP A 234 17.93 9.66 -9.46
CA ASP A 234 18.08 10.88 -10.27
C ASP A 234 18.11 10.61 -11.78
N ASN A 235 18.40 9.37 -12.18
CA ASN A 235 18.43 8.94 -13.58
C ASN A 235 17.10 8.38 -14.08
N PHE A 236 16.07 8.36 -13.23
CA PHE A 236 14.74 7.87 -13.62
C PHE A 236 13.93 8.98 -14.31
N ASN A 237 13.47 8.69 -15.52
CA ASN A 237 12.58 9.57 -16.27
C ASN A 237 11.21 8.90 -16.49
N PRO A 238 10.12 9.38 -15.86
CA PRO A 238 8.77 8.83 -16.04
C PRO A 238 8.29 8.79 -17.50
N GLU A 239 8.78 9.70 -18.34
CA GLU A 239 8.34 9.78 -19.73
C GLU A 239 8.90 8.67 -20.60
N THR A 240 10.07 8.13 -20.25
CA THR A 240 10.76 7.10 -21.06
C THR A 240 10.88 5.76 -20.35
N ASP A 241 10.93 5.75 -19.02
CA ASP A 241 11.27 4.57 -18.22
C ASP A 241 10.04 3.84 -17.67
N ALA A 242 8.83 4.34 -17.93
CA ALA A 242 7.57 3.79 -17.47
C ALA A 242 6.54 3.58 -18.60
N ASN A 243 7.00 3.36 -19.85
CA ASN A 243 6.14 3.16 -21.02
C ASN A 243 5.89 1.68 -21.30
N LEU A 244 4.78 1.39 -21.99
CA LEU A 244 4.40 0.00 -22.32
C LEU A 244 5.43 -0.72 -23.21
N ASP A 245 5.99 -0.03 -24.20
CA ASP A 245 6.94 -0.65 -25.12
C ASP A 245 8.34 -0.79 -24.51
N ARG A 246 8.66 0.01 -23.49
CA ARG A 246 9.95 -0.01 -22.78
C ARG A 246 9.80 0.57 -21.38
N PHE A 247 10.18 -0.23 -20.39
CA PHE A 247 10.22 0.18 -18.99
C PHE A 247 11.53 -0.23 -18.30
N LYS A 248 11.94 0.52 -17.28
CA LYS A 248 13.04 0.16 -16.38
C LYS A 248 12.47 -0.19 -15.02
N HIS A 249 12.69 -1.43 -14.59
CA HIS A 249 12.13 -1.94 -13.34
C HIS A 249 13.21 -2.52 -12.43
N PHE A 250 13.26 -2.04 -11.19
CA PHE A 250 14.18 -2.53 -10.18
C PHE A 250 13.63 -3.77 -9.46
N LYS A 251 14.06 -4.97 -9.87
CA LYS A 251 13.54 -6.26 -9.38
C LYS A 251 13.80 -6.56 -7.90
N ASN A 252 14.77 -5.89 -7.27
CA ASN A 252 15.17 -6.14 -5.88
C ASN A 252 14.31 -5.39 -4.86
N TRP A 253 13.21 -4.76 -5.29
CA TRP A 253 12.25 -4.07 -4.41
C TRP A 253 11.67 -4.97 -3.30
N LYS A 254 11.70 -6.29 -3.50
CA LYS A 254 11.22 -7.33 -2.58
C LYS A 254 12.20 -7.71 -1.47
N ASN A 255 13.42 -7.18 -1.50
CA ASN A 255 14.42 -7.48 -0.47
C ASN A 255 14.06 -6.77 0.84
N TYR A 256 14.36 -7.43 1.97
CA TYR A 256 14.21 -6.86 3.29
C TYR A 256 15.09 -7.58 4.31
N VAL A 257 15.28 -6.94 5.46
CA VAL A 257 15.91 -7.49 6.66
C VAL A 257 14.88 -7.43 7.79
N GLU A 258 14.53 -8.60 8.34
CA GLU A 258 13.60 -8.65 9.47
C GLU A 258 14.20 -7.94 10.69
N GLY A 259 13.40 -7.08 11.34
CA GLY A 259 13.80 -6.29 12.50
C GLY A 259 14.45 -4.95 12.16
N GLU A 260 14.80 -4.66 10.90
CA GLU A 260 15.43 -3.39 10.51
C GLU A 260 14.53 -2.18 10.81
N ALA A 261 13.21 -2.35 10.78
CA ALA A 261 12.25 -1.27 11.03
C ALA A 261 11.71 -1.23 12.47
N ASP A 262 12.17 -2.10 13.38
CA ASP A 262 11.58 -2.24 14.73
C ASP A 262 11.73 -0.98 15.58
N ASP A 263 12.92 -0.39 15.62
CA ASP A 263 13.20 0.81 16.40
C ASP A 263 12.35 2.00 15.93
N LEU A 264 12.28 2.21 14.61
CA LEU A 264 11.43 3.26 14.05
C LEU A 264 9.95 2.97 14.32
N ALA A 265 9.49 1.72 14.19
CA ALA A 265 8.12 1.33 14.43
C ALA A 265 7.68 1.63 15.87
N LEU A 266 8.49 1.22 16.86
CA LEU A 266 8.21 1.45 18.27
C LEU A 266 8.27 2.93 18.63
N LYS A 267 9.31 3.64 18.17
CA LYS A 267 9.47 5.08 18.38
C LYS A 267 8.29 5.87 17.81
N ALA A 268 7.90 5.57 16.58
CA ALA A 268 6.77 6.21 15.90
C ALA A 268 5.45 5.91 16.61
N TYR A 269 5.21 4.65 16.99
CA TYR A 269 3.99 4.25 17.69
C TYR A 269 3.86 4.89 19.08
N GLN A 270 4.98 5.05 19.81
CA GLN A 270 4.98 5.77 21.09
C GLN A 270 4.69 7.26 20.94
N TYR A 271 5.18 7.87 19.85
CA TYR A 271 5.03 9.31 19.60
C TYR A 271 3.66 9.68 19.02
N ILE A 272 3.21 8.97 17.97
CA ILE A 272 1.96 9.23 17.24
C ILE A 272 0.77 8.48 17.84
N GLY A 273 0.99 7.23 18.27
CA GLY A 273 -0.07 6.28 18.57
C GLY A 273 -0.54 5.48 17.34
N GLY A 274 -1.56 4.64 17.54
CA GLY A 274 -2.13 3.80 16.48
C GLY A 274 -3.11 4.52 15.55
N PHE A 275 -3.61 3.78 14.56
CA PHE A 275 -4.54 4.26 13.54
C PHE A 275 -5.82 4.86 14.18
N PRO A 276 -6.24 6.08 13.78
CA PRO A 276 -7.32 6.81 14.48
C PRO A 276 -8.72 6.27 14.19
N GLY A 277 -8.91 5.53 13.08
CA GLY A 277 -10.24 5.16 12.58
C GLY A 277 -10.92 3.98 13.30
N PHE A 278 -10.31 3.41 14.34
CA PHE A 278 -11.01 2.44 15.19
C PHE A 278 -11.40 3.09 16.51
N PRO A 279 -12.65 2.89 16.99
CA PRO A 279 -12.94 3.19 18.38
C PRO A 279 -11.95 2.36 19.21
N LYS A 280 -10.97 3.02 19.83
CA LYS A 280 -10.11 2.38 20.82
C LYS A 280 -11.04 1.63 21.75
N HIS A 281 -10.89 0.32 21.88
CA HIS A 281 -11.48 -0.36 23.03
C HIS A 281 -10.84 0.30 24.26
N LYS A 282 -11.50 1.33 24.79
CA LYS A 282 -11.13 1.91 26.08
C LYS A 282 -11.19 0.72 27.02
N ARG A 283 -10.02 0.26 27.47
CA ARG A 283 -9.92 -0.67 28.58
C ARG A 283 -10.70 0.00 29.70
N ARG A 284 -11.92 -0.46 29.97
CA ARG A 284 -12.76 0.19 30.97
C ARG A 284 -11.98 0.09 32.28
N LYS A 285 -11.62 1.23 32.89
CA LYS A 285 -10.97 1.24 34.21
C LYS A 285 -11.86 0.59 35.27
N HIS A 286 -13.16 0.55 35.02
CA HIS A 286 -14.17 -0.06 35.88
C HIS A 286 -15.02 -1.09 35.11
N PRO A 287 -15.54 -2.12 35.79
CA PRO A 287 -16.52 -3.03 35.22
C PRO A 287 -17.75 -2.28 34.65
N PRO A 288 -18.51 -2.87 33.71
CA PRO A 288 -19.81 -2.33 33.28
C PRO A 288 -20.69 -1.93 34.48
N LEU A 289 -21.46 -0.84 34.38
CA LEU A 289 -22.31 -0.33 35.46
C LEU A 289 -23.25 -1.42 35.99
N ASP A 290 -23.82 -2.22 35.10
CA ASP A 290 -24.67 -3.37 35.35
C ASP A 290 -23.98 -4.43 36.24
N LYS A 291 -22.68 -4.70 36.02
CA LYS A 291 -21.89 -5.55 36.92
C LYS A 291 -21.62 -4.90 38.27
N GLN A 292 -21.50 -3.57 38.31
CA GLN A 292 -21.33 -2.83 39.57
C GLN A 292 -22.63 -2.82 40.38
N ILE A 293 -23.78 -2.60 39.72
CA ILE A 293 -25.12 -2.65 40.31
C ILE A 293 -25.41 -4.04 40.85
N LEU A 294 -25.19 -5.11 40.08
CA LEU A 294 -25.36 -6.48 40.55
C LEU A 294 -24.46 -6.78 41.77
N LYS A 295 -23.21 -6.31 41.75
CA LYS A 295 -22.30 -6.46 42.90
C LYS A 295 -22.78 -5.68 44.13
N TRP A 296 -23.44 -4.55 43.94
CA TRP A 296 -23.98 -3.72 45.02
C TRP A 296 -25.29 -4.31 45.58
N LEU A 297 -26.19 -4.78 44.72
CA LEU A 297 -27.43 -5.47 45.10
C LEU A 297 -27.14 -6.78 45.84
N ASN A 298 -26.15 -7.57 45.38
CA ASN A 298 -25.71 -8.77 46.10
C ASN A 298 -25.08 -8.48 47.48
N ARG A 299 -24.70 -7.23 47.77
CA ARG A 299 -24.23 -6.81 49.11
C ARG A 299 -25.36 -6.35 50.03
N ILE A 300 -26.56 -6.13 49.50
CA ILE A 300 -27.70 -5.55 50.23
C ILE A 300 -28.78 -6.58 50.55
N ASN A 301 -28.73 -7.75 49.91
CA ASN A 301 -29.51 -8.90 50.34
C ASN A 301 -28.87 -9.52 51.61
N PHE A 302 -29.21 -8.94 52.76
CA PHE A 302 -29.38 -9.67 54.02
C PHE A 302 -30.84 -10.10 54.14
#